data_AF-A0A3B8VHB4-F1
#
_entry.id   AF-A0A3B8VHB4-F1
#
_cell.length_a   1.000
_cell.length_b   1.000
_cell.length_c   1.000
_cell.angle_alpha   90.00
_cell.angle_beta   90.00
_cell.angle_gamma   90.00
#
_symmetry.space_group_name_H-M   'P 1'
#
loop_
_entity.id
_entity.type
_entity.pdbx_description
1 polymer ?
#
loop_
_entity_poly.entity_id
_entity_poly.type
_entity_poly.pdbx_seq_one_letter_code
_entity_poly.pdbx_strand_id
1 'polypeptide(L)' 'MVSERMRLRLERLLDEADAAADRHDWEALLRLANDALLIKEANEDAKAFFEWAERGSSSLRGNDP' A
#
# COMPACT_ATOMS: atom_id res chain seq x y z
N MET A 1 21.07 6.12 -6.35
CA MET A 1 20.11 7.08 -6.94
C MET A 1 18.97 6.29 -7.56
N VAL A 2 17.73 6.50 -7.11
CA VAL A 2 16.55 5.91 -7.75
C VAL A 2 16.34 6.62 -9.09
N SER A 3 16.33 5.85 -10.18
CA SER A 3 16.14 6.39 -11.53
C SER A 3 14.77 7.07 -11.65
N GLU A 4 14.64 8.11 -12.47
CA GLU A 4 13.38 8.85 -12.70
C GLU A 4 12.20 7.90 -12.95
N ARG A 5 12.44 6.82 -13.70
CA ARG A 5 11.47 5.77 -14.01
C ARG A 5 10.94 5.04 -12.77
N MET A 6 11.81 4.81 -11.79
CA MET A 6 11.44 4.15 -10.53
C MET A 6 10.68 5.11 -9.61
N ARG A 7 10.99 6.42 -9.64
CA ARG A 7 10.20 7.44 -8.94
C ARG A 7 8.78 7.55 -9.51
N LEU A 8 8.64 7.66 -10.82
CA LEU A 8 7.32 7.67 -11.47
C LEU A 8 6.53 6.38 -11.22
N ARG A 9 7.22 5.22 -11.17
CA ARG A 9 6.58 3.95 -10.82
C ARG A 9 6.10 3.94 -9.37
N LEU A 10 6.88 4.48 -8.44
CA LEU A 10 6.51 4.60 -7.03
C LEU A 10 5.29 5.52 -6.85
N GLU A 11 5.30 6.69 -7.47
CA GLU A 11 4.16 7.62 -7.44
C GLU A 11 2.88 6.94 -7.95
N ARG A 12 2.96 6.25 -9.08
CA ARG A 12 1.80 5.52 -9.62
C ARG A 12 1.30 4.42 -8.68
N LEU A 13 2.21 3.70 -8.02
CA LEU A 13 1.82 2.68 -7.04
C LEU A 13 1.12 3.29 -5.82
N LEU A 14 1.55 4.48 -5.38
CA LEU A 14 0.90 5.19 -4.28
C LEU A 14 -0.49 5.71 -4.68
N ASP A 15 -0.65 6.22 -5.90
CA ASP A 15 -1.96 6.63 -6.42
C ASP A 15 -2.93 5.44 -6.54
N GLU A 16 -2.43 4.30 -7.03
CA GLU A 16 -3.21 3.06 -7.10
C GLU A 16 -3.57 2.53 -5.71
N ALA A 17 -2.65 2.66 -4.73
CA ALA A 17 -2.89 2.29 -3.35
C ALA A 17 -4.00 3.14 -2.73
N ASP A 18 -3.94 4.46 -2.89
CA ASP A 18 -4.97 5.36 -2.35
C ASP A 18 -6.37 5.03 -2.92
N ALA A 19 -6.45 4.77 -4.22
CA ALA A 19 -7.70 4.33 -4.86
C ALA A 19 -8.20 2.95 -4.37
N ALA A 20 -7.30 2.05 -3.97
CA ALA A 20 -7.67 0.77 -3.35
C ALA A 20 -8.17 0.97 -1.92
N ALA A 21 -7.55 1.88 -1.16
CA ALA A 21 -8.00 2.27 0.18
C ALA A 21 -9.42 2.85 0.15
N ASP A 22 -9.71 3.75 -0.81
CA ASP A 22 -11.05 4.32 -1.03
C ASP A 22 -12.11 3.26 -1.32
N ARG A 23 -11.72 2.17 -1.98
CA ARG A 23 -12.61 1.03 -2.28
C ARG A 23 -12.69 0.01 -1.15
N HIS A 24 -11.97 0.24 -0.04
CA HIS A 24 -11.75 -0.72 1.04
C HIS A 24 -11.20 -2.07 0.54
N ASP A 25 -10.47 -2.06 -0.58
CA ASP A 25 -9.79 -3.25 -1.09
C ASP A 25 -8.45 -3.42 -0.37
N TRP A 26 -8.53 -3.92 0.86
CA TRP A 26 -7.36 -4.06 1.74
C TRP A 26 -6.33 -5.05 1.21
N GLU A 27 -6.74 -6.04 0.40
CA GLU A 27 -5.79 -6.97 -0.21
C GLU A 27 -4.99 -6.29 -1.32
N ALA A 28 -5.65 -5.51 -2.18
CA ALA A 28 -4.95 -4.71 -3.19
C ALA A 28 -4.06 -3.64 -2.54
N LEU A 29 -4.55 -2.96 -1.51
CA LEU A 29 -3.79 -1.95 -0.77
C LEU A 29 -2.49 -2.54 -0.16
N LEU A 30 -2.58 -3.72 0.47
CA LEU A 30 -1.41 -4.43 1.02
C LEU A 30 -0.37 -4.74 -0.06
N ARG A 31 -0.81 -5.24 -1.21
CA ARG A 31 0.08 -5.61 -2.32
C ARG A 31 0.77 -4.37 -2.90
N LEU A 32 0.01 -3.30 -3.17
CA LEU A 32 0.52 -2.06 -3.74
C LEU A 32 1.49 -1.35 -2.79
N ALA A 33 1.15 -1.30 -1.49
CA ALA A 33 2.04 -0.75 -0.47
C ALA A 33 3.35 -1.53 -0.34
N ASN A 34 3.30 -2.87 -0.40
CA ASN A 34 4.50 -3.71 -0.37
C ASN A 34 5.38 -3.46 -1.60
N ASP A 35 4.79 -3.41 -2.80
CA ASP A 35 5.52 -3.10 -4.04
C ASP A 35 6.19 -1.71 -3.99
N ALA A 36 5.54 -0.72 -3.37
CA ALA A 36 6.11 0.60 -3.14
C ALA A 36 7.30 0.57 -2.16
N LEU A 37 7.21 -0.22 -1.08
CA LEU A 37 8.30 -0.41 -0.11
C LEU A 37 9.50 -1.14 -0.72
N LEU A 38 9.29 -2.06 -1.66
CA LEU A 38 10.38 -2.71 -2.40
C LEU A 38 11.18 -1.73 -3.26
N ILE A 39 10.54 -0.66 -3.76
CA ILE A 39 11.22 0.41 -4.51
C ILE A 39 11.90 1.40 -3.56
N LYS A 40 11.21 1.80 -2.49
CA LYS A 40 11.71 2.74 -1.47
C LYS A 40 11.20 2.31 -0.10
N GLU A 41 12.02 1.55 0.62
CA GLU A 41 11.70 1.04 1.96
C GLU A 41 11.45 2.17 2.98
N ALA A 42 12.14 3.30 2.80
CA ALA A 42 11.95 4.50 3.61
C ALA A 42 10.82 5.42 3.11
N ASN A 43 9.84 4.90 2.35
CA ASN A 43 8.67 5.66 1.98
C ASN A 43 7.63 5.63 3.12
N GLU A 44 7.32 6.79 3.67
CA GLU A 44 6.37 6.93 4.79
C GLU A 44 4.92 6.65 4.37
N ASP A 45 4.51 7.11 3.18
CA ASP A 45 3.17 6.87 2.63
C ASP A 45 2.91 5.37 2.43
N ALA A 46 3.89 4.67 1.85
CA ALA A 46 3.79 3.23 1.64
C ALA A 46 3.69 2.45 2.96
N LYS A 47 4.41 2.87 4.01
CA LYS A 47 4.27 2.28 5.35
C LYS A 47 2.88 2.54 5.93
N ALA A 48 2.39 3.77 5.81
CA ALA A 48 1.06 4.13 6.31
C ALA A 48 -0.04 3.31 5.62
N PHE A 49 0.02 3.16 4.29
CA PHE A 49 -0.90 2.32 3.54
C PHE A 49 -0.83 0.84 3.94
N PHE A 50 0.37 0.30 4.16
CA PHE A 50 0.56 -1.08 4.61
C PHE A 50 -0.08 -1.31 5.98
N GLU A 51 0.19 -0.44 6.96
CA GLU A 51 -0.40 -0.54 8.31
C GLU A 51 -1.92 -0.39 8.28
N TRP A 52 -2.44 0.51 7.44
CA TRP A 52 -3.88 0.69 7.27
C TRP A 52 -4.53 -0.57 6.70
N ALA A 53 -3.93 -1.16 5.68
CA ALA A 53 -4.40 -2.38 5.05
C ALA A 53 -4.31 -3.60 5.98
N GLU A 54 -3.26 -3.72 6.79
CA GLU A 54 -3.16 -4.75 7.83
C GLU A 54 -4.27 -4.60 8.89
N ARG A 55 -4.56 -3.36 9.33
CA ARG A 55 -5.65 -3.12 10.28
C ARG A 55 -7.02 -3.40 9.68
N GLY A 56 -7.25 -2.98 8.43
CA GLY A 56 -8.50 -3.24 7.71
C GLY A 56 -8.73 -4.73 7.45
N SER A 57 -7.70 -5.45 7.02
CA SER A 57 -7.77 -6.90 6.81
C SER A 57 -7.89 -7.70 8.12
N SER A 58 -7.19 -7.28 9.18
CA SER A 58 -7.35 -7.88 10.51
C SER A 58 -8.76 -7.69 11.08
N SER A 59 -9.37 -6.51 10.85
CA SER A 59 -10.76 -6.26 11.23
C SER A 59 -11.75 -7.16 10.47
N LEU A 60 -11.47 -7.51 9.20
CA LEU A 60 -12.30 -8.45 8.45
C LEU A 60 -12.10 -9.91 8.90
N ARG A 61 -10.88 -10.26 9.35
CA ARG A 61 -10.53 -11.62 9.80
C ARG A 61 -10.91 -11.90 11.26
N GLY A 62 -11.07 -10.86 12.07
CA GLY A 62 -11.44 -10.94 13.48
C GLY A 62 -12.94 -11.10 13.75
N ASN A 63 -13.76 -11.23 12.71
CA ASN A 63 -15.22 -11.38 12.83
C ASN A 63 -15.71 -12.81 12.57
N ASP A 64 -14.88 -13.82 12.86
CA ASP A 64 -15.32 -15.22 12.95
C ASP A 64 -15.88 -15.49 14.38
N PRO A 65 -17.17 -15.86 14.52
CA PRO A 65 -17.84 -16.12 15.81
C PRO A 65 -17.42 -17.43 16.49
#